data_AF-A0A6P0TEL1-F1
#
_entry.id   AF-A0A6P0TEL1-F1
#
_cell.length_a   1.000
_cell.length_b   1.000
_cell.length_c   1.000
_cell.angle_alpha   90.00
_cell.angle_beta   90.00
_cell.angle_gamma   90.00
#
_symmetry.space_group_name_H-M   'P 1'
#
loop_
_entity.id
_entity.type
_entity.pdbx_description
1 polymer ?
#
loop_
_entity_poly.entity_id
_entity_poly.type
_entity_poly.pdbx_seq_one_letter_code
_entity_poly.pdbx_strand_id
1 'polypeptide(L)'
;MTVIDRPQRQLLGKVRVTAEIVVETGLHIGGGGQNLDIGGVDKPVIRDPATRYPYLPGSSIKGKLRSILERFLHKPLNRQGSRDTFRYESDDLVDGFTEVEHEQLIAFDGARTCTVSRIFGSTGATCWIPTTIADDESLDKVRNNSPRSIHTKKHIIGSARAAPRATNGR
;
A
#
# COMPACT_ATOMS: atom_id res chain seq x y z
N MET A 1 33.50 3.27 -16.08
CA MET A 1 32.46 3.78 -15.16
C MET A 1 31.20 4.01 -15.97
N THR A 2 30.09 3.38 -15.60
CA THR A 2 28.80 3.59 -16.27
C THR A 2 28.01 4.62 -15.47
N VAL A 3 27.72 5.77 -16.08
CA VAL A 3 26.83 6.78 -15.49
C VAL A 3 25.40 6.34 -15.80
N ILE A 4 24.55 6.19 -14.78
CA ILE A 4 23.15 5.82 -14.94
C ILE A 4 22.31 7.07 -14.67
N ASP A 5 21.51 7.49 -15.65
CA ASP A 5 20.49 8.52 -15.45
C ASP A 5 19.19 7.90 -14.91
N ARG A 6 18.55 8.57 -13.95
CA ARG A 6 17.29 8.15 -13.32
C ARG A 6 16.34 9.34 -13.28
N PRO A 7 15.61 9.62 -14.38
CA PRO A 7 14.77 10.81 -14.47
C PRO A 7 13.63 10.74 -13.45
N GLN A 8 13.47 11.82 -12.68
CA GLN A 8 12.35 11.98 -11.76
C GLN A 8 11.16 12.60 -12.49
N ARG A 9 9.94 12.10 -12.21
CA ARG A 9 8.72 12.72 -12.75
C ARG A 9 8.54 14.13 -12.22
N GLN A 10 8.20 15.06 -13.11
CA GLN A 10 7.94 16.45 -12.76
C GLN A 10 6.71 16.57 -11.85
N LEU A 11 6.85 17.35 -10.78
CA LEU A 11 5.73 17.74 -9.93
C LEU A 11 4.92 18.83 -10.64
N LEU A 12 3.68 18.52 -11.03
CA LEU A 12 2.82 19.49 -11.71
C LEU A 12 2.21 20.52 -10.75
N GLY A 13 1.96 20.14 -9.49
CA GLY A 13 1.36 21.03 -8.50
C GLY A 13 0.92 20.30 -7.23
N LYS A 14 0.31 21.06 -6.30
CA LYS A 14 -0.28 20.56 -5.06
C LYS A 14 -1.69 21.12 -4.90
N VAL A 15 -2.63 20.27 -4.50
CA VAL A 15 -3.99 20.68 -4.14
C VAL A 15 -4.14 20.61 -2.62
N ARG A 16 -4.62 21.68 -1.99
CA ARG A 16 -4.89 21.73 -0.55
C ARG A 16 -6.40 21.60 -0.32
N VAL A 17 -6.78 20.59 0.45
CA VAL A 17 -8.16 20.40 0.92
C VAL A 17 -8.19 20.79 2.39
N THR A 18 -9.09 21.71 2.75
CA THR A 18 -9.30 22.19 4.13
C THR A 18 -10.73 21.85 4.54
N ALA A 19 -10.90 21.33 5.74
CA ALA A 19 -12.21 21.03 6.33
C ALA A 19 -12.15 21.19 7.85
N GLU A 20 -13.29 21.47 8.45
CA GLU A 20 -13.51 21.41 9.89
C GLU A 20 -14.26 20.11 10.21
N ILE A 21 -13.80 19.37 11.22
CA ILE A 21 -14.40 18.10 11.62
C ILE A 21 -15.08 18.30 12.96
N VAL A 22 -16.41 18.20 12.99
CA VAL A 22 -17.22 18.28 14.19
C VAL A 22 -17.40 16.88 14.78
N VAL A 23 -17.20 16.78 16.09
CA VAL A 23 -17.35 15.53 16.84
C VAL A 23 -18.78 15.47 17.38
N GLU A 24 -19.65 14.77 16.67
CA GLU A 24 -21.08 14.64 17.03
C GLU A 24 -21.33 13.75 18.26
N THR A 25 -20.42 12.81 18.55
CA THR A 25 -20.51 11.87 19.68
C THR A 25 -19.14 11.68 20.32
N GLY A 26 -19.08 11.08 21.52
CA GLY A 26 -17.80 10.83 22.21
C GLY A 26 -16.80 10.07 21.33
N LEU A 27 -15.66 10.71 21.03
CA LEU A 27 -14.60 10.16 20.18
C LEU A 27 -13.41 9.71 21.02
N HIS A 28 -13.11 8.40 20.99
CA HIS A 28 -11.93 7.82 21.60
C HIS A 28 -10.93 7.38 20.53
N ILE A 29 -9.70 7.88 20.62
CA ILE A 29 -8.56 7.42 19.82
C ILE A 29 -7.42 7.13 20.80
N GLY A 30 -7.14 5.85 21.01
CA GLY A 30 -6.04 5.43 21.86
C GLY A 30 -4.67 5.80 21.26
N GLY A 31 -3.72 6.14 22.13
CA GLY A 31 -2.31 6.29 21.76
C GLY A 31 -1.52 5.01 22.04
N GLY A 32 -0.51 4.72 21.21
CA GLY A 32 0.48 3.68 21.52
C GLY A 32 1.51 4.22 22.51
N GLY A 33 1.67 3.56 23.66
CA GLY A 33 2.78 3.81 24.59
C GLY A 33 2.64 5.05 25.47
N GLN A 34 1.65 5.09 26.37
CA GLN A 34 1.80 5.84 27.61
C GLN A 34 2.31 4.90 28.69
N ASN A 35 3.29 5.36 29.47
CA ASN A 35 3.72 4.69 30.69
C ASN A 35 2.49 4.43 31.55
N LEU A 36 2.35 3.20 32.09
CA LEU A 36 1.39 2.93 33.14
C LEU A 36 1.77 3.79 34.34
N ASP A 37 1.20 4.99 34.43
CA ASP A 37 1.25 5.76 35.67
C ASP A 37 0.37 5.01 36.68
N ILE A 38 0.93 4.68 37.84
CA ILE A 38 0.21 4.02 38.93
C ILE A 38 -0.94 4.96 39.34
N GLY A 39 -2.20 4.54 39.10
CA GLY A 39 -3.39 5.35 39.32
C GLY A 39 -3.90 6.17 38.11
N GLY A 40 -3.33 5.96 36.93
CA GLY A 40 -3.77 6.59 35.67
C GLY A 40 -5.08 6.05 35.11
N VAL A 41 -5.67 6.78 34.15
CA VAL A 41 -6.87 6.35 33.40
C VAL A 41 -6.51 5.17 32.48
N ASP A 42 -7.29 4.09 32.54
CA ASP A 42 -7.02 2.81 31.85
C ASP A 42 -6.90 2.92 30.32
N LYS A 43 -7.65 3.85 29.70
CA LYS A 43 -7.67 4.04 28.22
C LYS A 43 -7.57 5.52 27.84
N PRO A 44 -6.39 6.15 27.93
CA PRO A 44 -6.25 7.56 27.63
C PRO A 44 -6.46 7.84 26.14
N VAL A 45 -7.08 8.98 25.82
CA VAL A 45 -7.15 9.52 24.47
C VAL A 45 -5.79 10.12 24.10
N ILE A 46 -5.38 9.96 22.84
CA ILE A 46 -4.15 10.56 22.32
C ILE A 46 -4.22 12.09 22.40
N ARG A 47 -3.14 12.69 22.88
CA ARG A 47 -3.04 14.13 23.09
C ARG A 47 -1.79 14.66 22.43
N ASP A 48 -1.85 15.90 21.96
CA ASP A 48 -0.68 16.60 21.46
C ASP A 48 0.30 16.83 22.63
N PRO A 49 1.58 16.41 22.51
CA PRO A 49 2.58 16.61 23.56
C PRO A 49 2.74 18.08 23.97
N ALA A 50 2.56 19.03 23.06
CA ALA A 50 2.76 20.45 23.31
C ALA A 50 1.56 21.09 24.03
N THR A 51 0.35 20.91 23.49
CA THR A 51 -0.86 21.57 24.02
C THR A 51 -1.62 20.73 25.04
N ARG A 52 -1.34 19.43 25.12
CA ARG A 52 -2.08 18.43 25.92
C ARG A 52 -3.55 18.27 25.52
N TYR A 53 -3.99 18.88 24.42
CA TYR A 53 -5.34 18.70 23.89
C TYR A 53 -5.49 17.39 23.12
N PRO A 54 -6.67 16.75 23.15
CA PRO A 54 -6.98 15.65 22.25
C PRO A 54 -6.85 16.11 20.80
N TYR A 55 -6.28 15.26 19.95
CA TYR A 55 -6.20 15.54 18.52
C TYR A 55 -6.54 14.29 17.70
N LEU A 56 -6.87 14.52 16.43
CA LEU A 56 -7.13 13.46 15.46
C LEU A 56 -5.86 13.20 14.63
N PRO A 57 -5.16 12.06 14.80
CA PRO A 57 -3.93 11.80 14.08
C PRO A 57 -4.16 11.62 12.58
N GLY A 58 -3.25 12.15 11.76
CA GLY A 58 -3.33 12.02 10.30
C GLY A 58 -3.31 10.56 9.82
N SER A 59 -2.58 9.68 10.53
CA SER A 59 -2.59 8.23 10.27
C SER A 59 -3.96 7.59 10.52
N SER A 60 -4.67 8.02 11.56
CA SER A 60 -6.02 7.53 11.87
C SER A 60 -7.03 7.95 10.80
N ILE A 61 -6.99 9.22 10.35
CA ILE A 61 -7.83 9.69 9.24
C ILE A 61 -7.51 8.91 7.96
N LYS A 62 -6.22 8.83 7.60
CA LYS A 62 -5.76 8.13 6.41
C LYS A 62 -6.22 6.67 6.41
N GLY A 63 -6.05 5.96 7.52
CA GLY A 63 -6.44 4.56 7.66
C GLY A 63 -7.94 4.34 7.58
N LYS A 64 -8.74 5.21 8.20
CA LYS A 64 -10.21 5.12 8.14
C LYS A 64 -10.72 5.38 6.72
N LEU A 65 -10.22 6.41 6.04
CA LEU A 65 -10.60 6.69 4.65
C LEU A 65 -10.16 5.59 3.69
N ARG A 66 -8.94 5.07 3.85
CA ARG A 66 -8.45 3.94 3.04
C ARG A 66 -9.33 2.72 3.21
N SER A 67 -9.59 2.28 4.44
CA SER A 67 -10.39 1.08 4.71
C SER A 67 -11.85 1.20 4.23
N ILE A 68 -12.44 2.40 4.31
CA ILE A 68 -13.76 2.67 3.72
C ILE A 68 -13.71 2.52 2.20
N LEU A 69 -12.72 3.14 1.54
CA LEU A 69 -12.61 3.10 0.08
C LEU A 69 -12.34 1.67 -0.44
N GLU A 70 -11.49 0.90 0.25
CA GLU A 70 -11.25 -0.51 -0.06
C GLU A 70 -12.54 -1.33 -0.04
N ARG A 71 -13.37 -1.15 1.00
CA ARG A 71 -14.67 -1.83 1.13
C ARG A 71 -15.67 -1.36 0.09
N PHE A 72 -15.74 -0.05 -0.14
CA PHE A 72 -16.63 0.56 -1.12
C PHE A 72 -16.34 0.06 -2.54
N LEU A 73 -15.07 -0.15 -2.88
CA LEU A 73 -14.63 -0.67 -4.18
C LEU A 73 -14.53 -2.20 -4.23
N HIS A 74 -15.00 -2.91 -3.19
CA HIS A 74 -14.95 -4.37 -3.09
C HIS A 74 -13.57 -4.97 -3.38
N LYS A 75 -12.51 -4.35 -2.87
CA LYS A 75 -11.14 -4.82 -3.10
C LYS A 75 -10.86 -6.14 -2.38
N PRO A 76 -10.22 -7.12 -3.04
CA PRO A 76 -9.90 -8.39 -2.40
C PRO A 76 -8.75 -8.21 -1.40
N LEU A 77 -8.88 -8.75 -0.19
CA LEU A 77 -7.85 -8.57 0.82
C LEU A 77 -6.72 -9.59 0.60
N ASN A 78 -5.51 -9.11 0.33
CA ASN A 78 -4.36 -9.94 -0.07
C ASN A 78 -3.14 -9.77 0.85
N ARG A 79 -3.18 -8.86 1.82
CA ARG A 79 -2.06 -8.56 2.71
C ARG A 79 -2.49 -8.62 4.17
N GLN A 80 -1.77 -9.43 4.96
CA GLN A 80 -1.92 -9.41 6.40
C GLN A 80 -1.35 -8.11 6.99
N GLY A 81 -2.14 -7.50 7.88
CA GLY A 81 -1.78 -6.33 8.67
C GLY A 81 -1.30 -6.72 10.08
N SER A 82 -1.61 -5.89 11.07
CA SER A 82 -1.33 -6.22 12.47
C SER A 82 -2.39 -7.16 13.02
N ARG A 83 -1.98 -8.21 13.75
CA ARG A 83 -2.90 -9.22 14.32
C ARG A 83 -3.76 -9.86 13.20
N ASP A 84 -5.03 -10.12 13.48
CA ASP A 84 -6.00 -10.72 12.56
C ASP A 84 -6.69 -9.68 11.67
N THR A 85 -5.90 -8.85 10.98
CA THR A 85 -6.43 -7.86 10.04
C THR A 85 -5.83 -8.09 8.66
N PHE A 86 -6.64 -7.87 7.64
CA PHE A 86 -6.21 -7.94 6.25
C PHE A 86 -6.55 -6.64 5.54
N ARG A 87 -5.71 -6.28 4.57
CA ARG A 87 -5.89 -5.12 3.71
C ARG A 87 -5.64 -5.49 2.25
N TYR A 88 -6.15 -4.66 1.35
CA TYR A 88 -5.79 -4.74 -0.04
C TYR A 88 -4.48 -3.99 -0.30
N GLU A 89 -3.64 -4.56 -1.16
CA GLU A 89 -2.43 -3.93 -1.71
C GLU A 89 -2.26 -4.20 -3.20
N SER A 90 -1.81 -3.18 -3.92
CA SER A 90 -1.20 -3.35 -5.23
C SER A 90 0.26 -3.74 -5.05
N ASP A 91 0.60 -5.00 -5.31
CA ASP A 91 1.94 -5.52 -5.07
C ASP A 91 2.96 -5.10 -6.16
N ASP A 92 2.47 -4.67 -7.33
CA ASP A 92 3.26 -4.09 -8.41
C ASP A 92 2.54 -2.89 -9.07
N LEU A 93 3.20 -2.27 -10.06
CA LEU A 93 2.67 -1.22 -10.93
C LEU A 93 1.58 -1.72 -11.87
N VAL A 94 1.65 -2.98 -12.27
CA VAL A 94 0.74 -3.67 -13.19
C VAL A 94 -0.10 -4.71 -12.45
N ASP A 95 -1.20 -5.13 -13.06
CA ASP A 95 -2.09 -6.14 -12.50
C ASP A 95 -1.38 -7.48 -12.35
N GLY A 96 -1.76 -8.25 -11.33
CA GLY A 96 -1.13 -9.53 -11.04
C GLY A 96 -1.86 -10.33 -9.97
N PHE A 97 -1.15 -11.30 -9.41
CA PHE A 97 -1.66 -12.14 -8.33
C PHE A 97 -0.71 -12.15 -7.14
N THR A 98 -1.28 -11.96 -5.96
CA THR A 98 -0.61 -12.20 -4.69
C THR A 98 -0.80 -13.65 -4.33
N GLU A 99 0.28 -14.35 -4.05
CA GLU A 99 0.22 -15.69 -3.48
C GLU A 99 0.06 -15.59 -1.97
N VAL A 100 -1.02 -16.18 -1.47
CA VAL A 100 -1.32 -16.30 -0.04
C VAL A 100 -1.11 -17.75 0.40
N GLU A 101 -1.52 -18.08 1.62
CA GLU A 101 -1.35 -19.42 2.18
C GLU A 101 -1.99 -20.51 1.29
N HIS A 102 -1.42 -21.72 1.34
CA HIS A 102 -1.91 -22.89 0.61
C HIS A 102 -1.95 -22.73 -0.92
N GLU A 103 -0.97 -22.03 -1.50
CA GLU A 103 -0.83 -21.79 -2.95
C GLU A 103 -2.05 -21.09 -3.58
N GLN A 104 -2.87 -20.41 -2.77
CA GLN A 104 -4.01 -19.66 -3.26
C GLN A 104 -3.55 -18.33 -3.83
N LEU A 105 -4.22 -17.89 -4.89
CA LEU A 105 -3.89 -16.67 -5.61
C LEU A 105 -5.03 -15.67 -5.50
N ILE A 106 -4.69 -14.45 -5.11
CA ILE A 106 -5.62 -13.33 -5.05
C ILE A 106 -5.22 -12.31 -6.11
N ALA A 107 -6.12 -12.06 -7.06
CA ALA A 107 -5.89 -11.04 -8.08
C ALA A 107 -5.86 -9.64 -7.46
N PHE A 108 -4.98 -8.77 -7.97
CA PHE A 108 -4.93 -7.36 -7.58
C PHE A 108 -4.77 -6.45 -8.80
N ASP A 109 -5.35 -5.26 -8.72
CA ASP A 109 -5.10 -4.19 -9.68
C ASP A 109 -3.73 -3.53 -9.44
N GLY A 110 -3.00 -3.25 -10.51
CA GLY A 110 -1.71 -2.58 -10.48
C GLY A 110 -1.80 -1.18 -9.88
N ALA A 111 -0.72 -0.74 -9.23
CA ALA A 111 -0.67 0.56 -8.56
C ALA A 111 -0.84 1.76 -9.52
N ARG A 112 -0.66 1.55 -10.84
CA ARG A 112 -0.92 2.58 -11.87
C ARG A 112 -2.40 2.85 -12.06
N THR A 113 -3.23 1.82 -12.00
CA THR A 113 -4.67 1.85 -12.28
C THR A 113 -5.53 1.84 -11.01
N CYS A 114 -4.98 1.35 -9.90
CA CYS A 114 -5.72 1.23 -8.65
C CYS A 114 -5.92 2.57 -7.92
N THR A 115 -7.17 3.02 -7.83
CA THR A 115 -7.55 4.26 -7.13
C THR A 115 -7.10 4.30 -5.67
N VAL A 116 -7.21 3.18 -4.94
CA VAL A 116 -6.78 3.11 -3.53
C VAL A 116 -5.28 3.37 -3.40
N SER A 117 -4.48 2.65 -4.17
CA SER A 117 -3.01 2.75 -4.14
C SER A 117 -2.52 4.10 -4.67
N ARG A 118 -3.21 4.70 -5.64
CA ARG A 118 -2.89 6.04 -6.17
C ARG A 118 -3.08 7.15 -5.15
N ILE A 119 -4.07 7.02 -4.25
CA ILE A 119 -4.36 8.03 -3.22
C ILE A 119 -3.57 7.75 -1.94
N PHE A 120 -3.53 6.50 -1.48
CA PHE A 120 -3.01 6.14 -0.16
C PHE A 120 -1.60 5.52 -0.17
N GLY A 121 -1.07 5.21 -1.36
CA GLY A 121 0.19 4.49 -1.57
C GLY A 121 0.04 2.97 -1.51
N SER A 122 1.07 2.24 -1.93
CA SER A 122 1.22 0.79 -1.72
C SER A 122 2.66 0.46 -1.33
N THR A 123 2.87 -0.65 -0.63
CA THR A 123 4.22 -1.06 -0.15
C THR A 123 4.93 -2.03 -1.11
N GLY A 124 4.22 -2.62 -2.06
CA GLY A 124 4.74 -3.62 -2.99
C GLY A 124 5.18 -4.92 -2.31
N ALA A 125 5.06 -6.05 -2.99
CA ALA A 125 5.63 -7.32 -2.55
C ALA A 125 5.93 -8.23 -3.73
N THR A 126 6.60 -9.34 -3.45
CA THR A 126 6.76 -10.43 -4.42
C THR A 126 5.38 -10.89 -4.90
N CYS A 127 5.17 -10.91 -6.20
CA CYS A 127 3.88 -11.23 -6.81
C CYS A 127 4.04 -11.87 -8.19
N TRP A 128 2.96 -12.47 -8.68
CA TRP A 128 2.90 -13.08 -10.00
C TRP A 128 2.38 -12.09 -11.04
N ILE A 129 3.21 -11.77 -12.03
CA ILE A 129 2.88 -10.88 -13.14
C ILE A 129 2.92 -11.64 -14.47
N PRO A 130 2.09 -11.28 -15.46
CA PRO A 130 2.13 -11.91 -16.77
C PRO A 130 3.52 -11.78 -17.42
N THR A 131 4.05 -12.88 -17.95
CA THR A 131 5.40 -12.90 -18.53
C THR A 131 5.55 -11.91 -19.68
N THR A 132 4.50 -11.74 -20.50
CA THR A 132 4.48 -10.78 -21.60
C THR A 132 4.70 -9.34 -21.11
N ILE A 133 4.00 -8.94 -20.04
CA ILE A 133 4.11 -7.60 -19.47
C ILE A 133 5.50 -7.40 -18.83
N ALA A 134 6.01 -8.42 -18.15
CA ALA A 134 7.31 -8.35 -17.51
C ALA A 134 8.48 -8.21 -18.52
N ASP A 135 8.35 -8.84 -19.68
CA ASP A 135 9.32 -8.72 -20.77
C ASP A 135 9.21 -7.36 -21.47
N ASP A 136 7.99 -6.93 -21.81
CA ASP A 136 7.73 -5.66 -22.49
C ASP A 136 8.16 -4.45 -21.65
N GLU A 137 7.91 -4.47 -20.34
CA GLU A 137 8.25 -3.37 -19.44
C GLU A 137 9.64 -3.52 -18.77
N SER A 138 10.42 -4.56 -19.14
CA SER A 138 11.75 -4.84 -18.58
C SER A 138 11.76 -4.82 -17.03
N LEU A 139 10.78 -5.49 -16.43
CA LEU A 139 10.58 -5.52 -14.98
C LEU A 139 11.62 -6.42 -14.29
N ASP A 140 12.01 -6.08 -13.06
CA ASP A 140 12.97 -6.87 -12.29
C ASP A 140 12.37 -8.22 -11.88
N LYS A 141 12.96 -9.28 -12.43
CA LYS A 141 12.59 -10.68 -12.14
C LYS A 141 13.36 -11.17 -10.92
N VAL A 142 12.69 -11.92 -10.05
CA VAL A 142 13.40 -12.68 -9.01
C VAL A 142 14.28 -13.74 -9.69
N ARG A 143 15.55 -13.83 -9.29
CA ARG A 143 16.51 -14.81 -9.86
C ARG A 143 16.02 -16.24 -9.61
N ASN A 144 16.19 -17.12 -10.60
CA ASN A 144 15.86 -18.56 -10.55
C ASN A 144 14.38 -18.91 -10.37
N ASN A 145 13.49 -18.31 -11.16
CA ASN A 145 12.07 -18.66 -11.10
C ASN A 145 11.53 -19.23 -12.42
N SER A 146 10.84 -20.37 -12.35
CA SER A 146 10.18 -21.02 -13.48
C SER A 146 8.78 -20.42 -13.69
N PRO A 147 8.35 -20.17 -14.95
CA PRO A 147 7.01 -19.65 -15.20
C PRO A 147 5.91 -20.60 -14.71
N ARG A 148 4.89 -20.07 -14.03
CA ARG A 148 3.68 -20.81 -13.62
C ARG A 148 2.53 -20.46 -14.58
N SER A 149 1.72 -21.45 -14.93
CA SER A 149 0.50 -21.21 -15.70
C SER A 149 -0.64 -20.86 -14.75
N ILE A 150 -1.18 -19.65 -14.88
CA ILE A 150 -2.35 -19.16 -14.12
C ILE A 150 -3.38 -18.76 -15.16
N HIS A 151 -4.57 -19.38 -15.13
CA HIS A 151 -5.64 -19.16 -16.12
C HIS A 151 -5.14 -19.12 -17.58
N THR A 152 -4.44 -20.18 -17.99
CA THR A 152 -3.85 -20.41 -19.34
C THR A 152 -2.73 -19.45 -19.79
N LYS A 153 -2.38 -18.44 -18.98
CA LYS A 153 -1.27 -17.51 -19.26
C LYS A 153 -0.07 -17.82 -18.38
N LYS A 154 1.13 -17.67 -18.95
CA LYS A 154 2.38 -17.78 -18.20
C LYS A 154 2.60 -16.52 -17.37
N HIS A 155 2.93 -16.75 -16.10
CA HIS A 155 3.27 -15.72 -15.14
C HIS A 155 4.65 -16.00 -14.56
N ILE A 156 5.34 -14.94 -14.18
CA ILE A 156 6.61 -15.02 -13.45
C ILE A 156 6.51 -14.22 -12.15
N ILE A 157 7.32 -14.60 -11.18
CA ILE A 157 7.49 -13.82 -9.96
C ILE A 157 8.28 -12.54 -10.26
N GLY A 158 7.60 -11.41 -10.11
CA GLY A 158 8.20 -10.08 -10.11
C GLY A 158 8.73 -9.71 -8.72
N SER A 159 9.81 -8.93 -8.69
CA SER A 159 10.25 -8.26 -7.47
C SER A 159 9.40 -7.01 -7.26
N ALA A 160 8.87 -6.85 -6.04
CA ALA A 160 8.11 -5.69 -5.61
C ALA A 160 8.72 -4.38 -6.12
N ARG A 161 7.92 -3.53 -6.80
CA ARG A 161 8.37 -2.26 -7.37
C ARG A 161 9.46 -2.45 -8.43
N ALA A 162 9.21 -3.30 -9.41
CA ALA A 162 9.95 -3.22 -10.66
C ALA A 162 9.68 -1.83 -11.28
N ALA A 163 10.57 -0.87 -11.00
CA ALA A 163 10.74 0.24 -11.91
C ALA A 163 11.18 -0.40 -13.24
N PRO A 164 10.62 0.01 -14.39
CA PRO A 164 11.17 -0.43 -15.67
C PRO A 164 12.67 -0.16 -15.62
N ARG A 165 13.49 -1.17 -15.97
CA ARG A 165 14.92 -0.92 -16.14
C ARG A 165 15.06 0.30 -17.04
N ALA A 166 15.88 1.27 -16.63
CA ALA A 166 16.21 2.39 -17.49
C ALA A 166 16.59 1.82 -18.85
N THR A 167 15.75 2.04 -19.85
CA THR A 167 16.08 1.69 -21.21
C THR A 167 17.28 2.55 -21.54
N ASN A 168 18.43 1.92 -21.81
CA ASN A 168 19.55 2.61 -22.41
C ASN A 168 19.05 3.12 -23.76
N GLY A 169 18.57 4.36 -23.79
CA GLY A 169 18.30 5.08 -25.02
C GLY A 169 19.57 5.07 -25.85
N ARG A 170 19.49 4.46 -27.03
CA ARG A 170 20.43 4.75 -28.12
C ARG A 170 20.13 6.12 -28.68
#